data_AF-A0A7V2XBC9-F1
#
_entry.id   AF-A0A7V2XBC9-F1
#
_cell.length_a   1.000
_cell.length_b   1.000
_cell.length_c   1.000
_cell.angle_alpha   90.00
_cell.angle_beta   90.00
_cell.angle_gamma   90.00
#
_symmetry.space_group_name_H-M   'P 1'
#
loop_
_entity.id
_entity.type
_entity.pdbx_description
1 polymer ?
#
loop_
_entity_poly.entity_id
_entity_poly.type
_entity_poly.pdbx_seq_one_letter_code
_entity_poly.pdbx_strand_id
1 'polypeptide(L)'
;MGEDLKYPRMRGVDAFPAEVSGQKVICLRDPLNLSGKILFLPYPLFFIVSLFDGSHSVVDIQAEFLRRFGEILYREKVEEIIGLLDQNFLLESERFRLAEKKLREDFLRSPDRPSALAGESYEQDG
;
A
#
# COMPACT_ATOMS: atom_id res chain seq x y z
N MET A 1 -9.97 3.87 -14.83
CA MET A 1 -8.91 4.79 -14.35
C MET A 1 -9.41 6.13 -13.76
N GLY A 2 -10.67 6.54 -13.93
CA GLY A 2 -11.13 7.89 -13.51
C GLY A 2 -11.55 8.06 -12.04
N GLU A 3 -12.05 7.01 -11.39
CA GLU A 3 -12.51 7.11 -9.98
C GLU A 3 -11.37 6.98 -8.97
N ASP A 4 -10.40 6.11 -9.23
CA ASP A 4 -9.21 5.91 -8.37
C ASP A 4 -8.39 7.19 -8.17
N LEU A 5 -8.42 8.11 -9.16
CA LEU A 5 -7.81 9.44 -9.06
C LEU A 5 -8.66 10.44 -8.28
N LYS A 6 -9.98 10.28 -8.32
CA LYS A 6 -10.91 11.20 -7.67
C LYS A 6 -11.04 10.89 -6.18
N TYR A 7 -11.06 9.62 -5.81
CA TYR A 7 -11.16 9.12 -4.44
C TYR A 7 -10.12 8.00 -4.22
N PRO A 8 -8.85 8.37 -3.98
CA PRO A 8 -7.79 7.39 -3.82
C PRO A 8 -8.01 6.55 -2.56
N ARG A 9 -7.66 5.27 -2.65
CA ARG A 9 -7.84 4.31 -1.55
C ARG A 9 -6.60 3.46 -1.35
N MET A 10 -6.02 3.50 -0.16
CA MET A 10 -4.98 2.57 0.27
C MET A 10 -5.57 1.19 0.43
N ARG A 11 -4.80 0.17 0.04
CA ARG A 11 -5.09 -1.21 0.45
C ARG A 11 -4.44 -1.50 1.81
N GLY A 12 -4.59 -2.74 2.28
CA GLY A 12 -3.78 -3.25 3.40
C GLY A 12 -2.29 -3.25 3.05
N VAL A 13 -1.57 -2.25 3.56
CA VAL A 13 -0.10 -2.12 3.50
C VAL A 13 0.46 -2.06 4.91
N ASP A 14 1.69 -2.53 5.09
CA ASP A 14 2.36 -2.45 6.39
C ASP A 14 2.98 -1.05 6.54
N ALA A 15 2.60 -0.34 7.61
CA ALA A 15 3.15 0.97 7.95
C ALA A 15 3.88 0.89 9.30
N PHE A 16 5.14 1.31 9.35
CA PHE A 16 5.93 1.31 10.58
C PHE A 16 6.85 2.54 10.67
N PRO A 17 7.06 3.09 11.87
CA PRO A 17 7.97 4.21 12.06
C PRO A 17 9.43 3.77 11.90
N ALA A 18 10.25 4.64 11.32
CA ALA A 18 11.68 4.46 11.21
C ALA A 18 12.42 5.81 11.32
N GLU A 19 13.74 5.73 11.43
CA GLU A 19 14.62 6.90 11.36
C GLU A 19 15.63 6.69 10.24
N VAL A 20 15.69 7.64 9.31
CA VAL A 20 16.63 7.62 8.18
C VAL A 20 17.40 8.93 8.22
N SER A 21 18.73 8.86 8.33
CA SER A 21 19.61 10.03 8.39
C SER A 21 19.19 11.06 9.46
N GLY A 22 18.74 10.60 10.63
CA GLY A 22 18.28 11.45 11.73
C GLY A 22 16.86 12.02 11.58
N GLN A 23 16.15 11.67 10.50
CA GLN A 23 14.78 12.12 10.25
C GLN A 23 13.77 11.01 10.52
N LYS A 24 12.75 11.31 11.33
CA LYS A 24 11.62 10.40 11.57
C LYS A 24 10.75 10.30 10.33
N VAL A 25 10.56 9.08 9.84
CA VAL A 25 9.76 8.76 8.65
C VAL A 25 8.83 7.59 8.96
N ILE A 26 7.76 7.47 8.17
CA ILE A 26 6.92 6.27 8.14
C ILE A 26 7.29 5.46 6.90
N CYS A 27 7.64 4.20 7.09
CA CYS A 27 7.91 3.28 6.00
C CYS A 27 6.62 2.57 5.61
N LEU A 28 6.34 2.50 4.31
CA LEU A 28 5.30 1.66 3.74
C LEU A 28 5.93 0.47 3.02
N ARG A 29 5.48 -0.73 3.38
CA ARG A 29 5.87 -1.98 2.75
C ARG A 29 4.65 -2.70 2.17
N ASP A 30 4.86 -3.27 0.98
CA ASP A 30 3.91 -4.18 0.38
C ASP A 30 4.00 -5.59 0.99
N PRO A 31 2.95 -6.11 1.66
CA PRO A 31 2.93 -7.47 2.19
C PRO A 31 3.00 -8.56 1.11
N LEU A 32 2.46 -8.29 -0.10
CA LEU A 32 2.52 -9.20 -1.24
C LEU A 32 3.83 -9.08 -2.02
N ASN A 33 4.68 -8.11 -1.66
CA ASN A 33 5.96 -7.83 -2.30
C ASN A 33 5.89 -7.68 -3.84
N LEU A 34 4.76 -7.22 -4.38
CA LEU A 34 4.55 -6.97 -5.81
C LEU A 34 5.46 -5.86 -6.33
N SER A 35 5.70 -4.82 -5.52
CA SER A 35 6.60 -3.72 -5.88
C SER A 35 8.08 -4.03 -5.67
N GLY A 36 8.40 -4.96 -4.75
CA GLY A 36 9.77 -5.21 -4.27
C GLY A 36 10.43 -4.00 -3.58
N LYS A 37 9.65 -2.96 -3.23
CA LYS A 37 10.15 -1.68 -2.73
C LYS A 37 9.52 -1.31 -1.39
N ILE A 38 10.29 -0.55 -0.60
CA ILE A 38 9.82 0.12 0.61
C ILE A 38 9.79 1.61 0.30
N LEU A 39 8.67 2.27 0.57
CA LEU A 39 8.55 3.72 0.44
C LEU A 39 8.76 4.39 1.79
N PHE A 40 9.47 5.51 1.80
CA PHE A 40 9.75 6.29 3.00
C PHE A 40 8.96 7.60 2.91
N LEU A 41 8.03 7.81 3.85
CA LEU A 41 7.16 8.97 3.87
C LEU A 41 7.55 9.90 5.02
N PRO A 42 7.99 11.13 4.72
CA PRO A 42 8.01 12.20 5.70
C PRO A 42 6.61 12.48 6.25
N TYR A 43 6.53 13.12 7.42
CA TYR A 43 5.26 13.34 8.12
C TYR A 43 4.17 14.05 7.28
N PRO A 44 4.45 15.14 6.54
CA PRO A 44 3.43 15.78 5.70
C PRO A 44 2.91 14.87 4.60
N LEU A 45 3.79 14.05 4.02
CA LEU A 45 3.40 13.09 2.98
C LEU A 45 2.56 11.94 3.58
N PHE A 46 2.96 11.44 4.75
CA PHE A 46 2.17 10.44 5.47
C PHE A 46 0.76 10.94 5.80
N PHE A 47 0.62 12.20 6.21
CA PHE A 47 -0.70 12.80 6.45
C PHE A 47 -1.57 12.77 5.19
N ILE A 48 -1.04 13.16 4.03
CA ILE A 48 -1.76 13.10 2.75
C ILE A 48 -2.22 11.66 2.46
N VAL A 49 -1.30 10.70 2.56
CA VAL A 49 -1.59 9.28 2.29
C VAL A 49 -2.60 8.69 3.27
N SER A 50 -2.62 9.16 4.52
CA SER A 50 -3.60 8.70 5.52
C SER A 50 -5.04 9.09 5.18
N LEU A 51 -5.24 10.08 4.30
CA LEU A 51 -6.55 10.50 3.81
C LEU A 51 -7.00 9.73 2.57
N PHE A 52 -6.17 8.82 2.03
CA PHE A 52 -6.53 8.00 0.87
C PHE A 52 -7.37 6.81 1.32
N ASP A 53 -8.62 7.07 1.72
CA ASP A 53 -9.56 6.09 2.27
C ASP A 53 -10.69 5.70 1.31
N GLY A 54 -10.70 6.28 0.11
CA GLY A 54 -11.75 6.12 -0.90
C GLY A 54 -12.98 7.03 -0.68
N SER A 55 -12.95 7.92 0.31
CA SER A 55 -14.02 8.88 0.59
C SER A 55 -13.59 10.33 0.40
N HIS A 56 -12.33 10.64 0.70
CA HIS A 56 -11.81 11.99 0.48
C HIS A 56 -11.49 12.23 -0.99
N SER A 57 -12.03 13.31 -1.54
CA SER A 57 -11.62 13.79 -2.86
C SER A 57 -10.28 14.52 -2.79
N VAL A 58 -9.66 14.76 -3.95
CA VAL A 58 -8.46 15.62 -4.04
C VAL A 58 -8.68 16.99 -3.38
N VAL A 59 -9.86 17.59 -3.56
CA VAL A 59 -10.19 18.89 -2.95
C VAL A 59 -10.29 18.80 -1.43
N ASP A 60 -10.86 17.70 -0.91
CA ASP A 60 -10.95 17.47 0.53
C ASP A 60 -9.56 17.29 1.15
N ILE A 61 -8.69 16.53 0.48
CA ILE A 61 -7.30 16.34 0.88
C ILE A 61 -6.55 17.67 0.93
N GLN A 62 -6.71 18.54 -0.08
CA GLN A 62 -6.10 19.86 -0.09
C GLN A 62 -6.60 20.73 1.07
N ALA A 63 -7.91 20.69 1.35
CA ALA A 63 -8.51 21.44 2.45
C ALA A 63 -8.01 20.97 3.82
N GLU A 64 -7.92 19.65 4.05
CA GLU A 64 -7.38 19.09 5.29
C GLU A 64 -5.89 19.40 5.46
N PHE A 65 -5.11 19.33 4.38
CA PHE A 65 -3.69 19.67 4.42
C PHE A 65 -3.48 21.15 4.79
N LEU A 66 -4.25 22.06 4.18
CA LEU A 66 -4.21 23.48 4.50
C LEU A 66 -4.60 23.73 5.96
N ARG A 67 -5.65 23.07 6.47
CA ARG A 67 -6.05 23.17 7.88
C ARG A 67 -4.96 22.70 8.84
N ARG A 68 -4.25 21.63 8.48
CA ARG A 68 -3.25 21.00 9.35
C ARG A 68 -1.90 21.72 9.34
N PHE A 69 -1.45 22.18 8.18
CA PHE A 69 -0.09 22.71 7.99
C PHE A 69 -0.04 24.21 7.67
N GLY A 70 -1.17 24.83 7.31
CA GLY A 70 -1.21 26.24 6.89
C GLY A 70 -0.61 26.50 5.51
N GLU A 71 -0.32 25.44 4.75
CA GLU A 71 0.31 25.50 3.42
C GLU A 71 -0.65 25.03 2.33
N ILE A 72 -0.54 25.62 1.14
CA ILE A 72 -1.33 25.23 -0.02
C ILE A 72 -0.74 23.95 -0.61
N LEU A 73 -1.55 22.88 -0.64
CA LEU A 73 -1.23 21.67 -1.37
C LEU A 73 -1.75 21.79 -2.80
N TYR A 74 -0.86 21.76 -3.78
CA TYR A 74 -1.23 21.77 -5.19
C TYR A 74 -1.82 20.42 -5.63
N ARG A 75 -2.79 20.48 -6.55
CA ARG A 75 -3.49 19.30 -7.06
C ARG A 75 -2.55 18.32 -7.73
N GLU A 76 -1.62 18.84 -8.52
CA GLU A 76 -0.61 18.10 -9.26
C GLU A 76 0.24 17.27 -8.30
N LYS A 77 0.49 17.79 -7.08
CA LYS A 77 1.25 17.05 -6.07
C LYS A 77 0.45 15.85 -5.55
N VAL A 78 -0.85 16.02 -5.32
CA VAL A 78 -1.72 14.90 -4.90
C VAL A 78 -1.77 13.84 -5.98
N GLU A 79 -1.94 14.24 -7.24
CA GLU A 79 -1.97 13.34 -8.39
C GLU A 79 -0.64 12.61 -8.60
N GLU A 80 0.50 13.28 -8.40
CA GLU A 80 1.84 12.65 -8.42
C GLU A 80 1.96 11.56 -7.33
N ILE A 81 1.48 11.85 -6.12
CA ILE A 81 1.51 10.89 -5.00
C ILE A 81 0.62 9.68 -5.31
N ILE A 82 -0.60 9.91 -5.81
CA ILE A 82 -1.51 8.83 -6.23
C ILE A 82 -0.85 7.97 -7.30
N GLY A 83 -0.24 8.61 -8.32
CA GLY A 83 0.47 7.91 -9.39
C GLY A 83 1.64 7.06 -8.88
N LEU A 84 2.45 7.59 -7.96
CA LEU A 84 3.57 6.86 -7.38
C LEU A 84 3.07 5.64 -6.58
N LEU A 85 2.03 5.79 -5.77
CA LEU A 85 1.48 4.70 -4.98
C LEU A 85 0.81 3.63 -5.86
N ASP A 86 0.08 4.03 -6.90
CA ASP A 86 -0.51 3.12 -7.88
C ASP A 86 0.57 2.30 -8.61
N GLN A 87 1.63 2.95 -9.09
CA GLN A 87 2.74 2.29 -9.77
C GLN A 87 3.45 1.26 -8.88
N ASN A 88 3.47 1.49 -7.56
CA ASN A 88 4.02 0.56 -6.57
C ASN A 88 2.95 -0.40 -6.02
N PHE A 89 1.78 -0.50 -6.66
CA PHE A 89 0.69 -1.40 -6.27
C PHE A 89 0.24 -1.21 -4.82
N LEU A 90 0.29 0.01 -4.27
CA LEU A 90 -0.07 0.31 -2.88
C LEU A 90 -1.50 0.85 -2.72
N LEU A 91 -2.21 1.07 -3.83
CA LEU A 91 -3.61 1.49 -3.86
C LEU A 91 -4.53 0.35 -4.28
N GLU A 92 -5.79 0.41 -3.87
CA GLU A 92 -6.88 -0.47 -4.36
C GLU A 92 -7.31 -0.10 -5.79
N SER A 93 -6.36 -0.10 -6.72
CA SER A 93 -6.60 0.26 -8.11
C SER A 93 -6.88 -0.96 -8.99
N GLU A 94 -7.35 -0.70 -10.22
CA GLU A 94 -7.47 -1.73 -11.25
C GLU A 94 -6.12 -2.42 -11.54
N ARG A 95 -5.03 -1.64 -11.57
CA ARG A 95 -3.66 -2.15 -11.76
C ARG A 95 -3.28 -3.17 -10.69
N PHE A 96 -3.56 -2.85 -9.41
CA PHE A 96 -3.34 -3.78 -8.31
C PHE A 96 -4.20 -5.04 -8.44
N ARG A 97 -5.50 -4.90 -8.70
CA ARG A 97 -6.42 -6.04 -8.84
C ARG A 97 -5.97 -7.02 -9.94
N LEU A 98 -5.49 -6.51 -11.06
CA LEU A 98 -4.96 -7.33 -12.16
C LEU A 98 -3.67 -8.05 -11.75
N ALA A 99 -2.74 -7.36 -11.08
CA ALA A 99 -1.49 -7.95 -10.60
C ALA A 99 -1.74 -9.03 -9.54
N GLU A 100 -2.63 -8.79 -8.59
CA GLU A 100 -3.01 -9.76 -7.56
C GLU A 100 -3.65 -11.01 -8.17
N LYS A 101 -4.59 -10.82 -9.12
CA LYS A 101 -5.22 -11.95 -9.83
C LYS A 101 -4.17 -12.81 -10.53
N LYS A 102 -3.22 -12.19 -11.24
CA LYS A 102 -2.14 -12.90 -11.92
C LYS A 102 -1.27 -13.67 -10.92
N LEU A 103 -0.87 -13.04 -9.80
CA LEU A 103 -0.08 -13.70 -8.76
C LEU A 103 -0.79 -14.94 -8.21
N ARG A 104 -2.10 -14.85 -7.96
CA ARG A 104 -2.92 -15.98 -7.48
C ARG A 104 -3.02 -17.08 -8.54
N GLU A 105 -3.22 -16.74 -9.80
CA GLU A 105 -3.27 -17.72 -10.90
C GLU A 105 -1.93 -18.43 -11.10
N ASP A 106 -0.82 -17.71 -11.05
CA ASP A 106 0.53 -18.27 -11.16
C ASP A 106 0.82 -19.22 -9.98
N PHE A 107 0.43 -18.84 -8.76
CA PHE A 107 0.56 -19.70 -7.58
C PHE A 107 -0.29 -20.99 -7.70
N LEU A 108 -1.53 -20.89 -8.18
CA LEU A 108 -2.41 -22.04 -8.39
C LEU A 108 -1.94 -22.96 -9.52
N ARG A 109 -1.20 -22.43 -10.51
CA ARG A 109 -0.66 -23.19 -11.64
C ARG A 109 0.70 -23.82 -11.34
N SER A 110 1.39 -23.41 -10.28
CA SER A 110 2.65 -24.04 -9.88
C SER A 110 2.37 -25.41 -9.25
N PRO A 111 2.96 -26.52 -9.76
CA PRO A 111 2.72 -27.87 -9.26
C PRO A 111 3.34 -28.17 -7.88
N ASP A 112 4.02 -27.21 -7.25
CA ASP A 112 4.62 -27.39 -5.92
C ASP A 112 3.58 -27.22 -4.80
N ARG A 113 2.80 -28.29 -4.55
CA ARG A 113 2.22 -28.52 -3.23
C ARG A 113 3.28 -29.20 -2.36
N PRO A 114 3.98 -28.51 -1.44
CA PRO A 114 4.49 -29.22 -0.28
C PRO A 114 3.25 -29.72 0.49
N SER A 115 2.99 -31.02 0.36
CA SER A 115 2.07 -31.75 1.22
C SER A 115 2.64 -31.77 2.65
N ALA A 116 2.62 -30.63 3.34
CA ALA A 116 3.16 -30.47 4.69
C ALA A 116 2.05 -30.51 5.77
N LEU A 117 1.06 -31.36 5.56
CA LEU A 117 0.04 -31.73 6.55
C LEU A 117 -0.17 -33.26 6.58
N ALA A 118 0.86 -34.04 6.28
CA ALA A 118 0.94 -35.41 6.80
C ALA A 118 1.46 -35.30 8.23
N GLY A 119 0.53 -35.15 9.18
CA GLY A 119 0.84 -35.28 10.59
C GLY A 119 1.26 -36.71 10.87
N GLU A 120 2.54 -36.93 11.10
CA GLU A 120 2.99 -38.10 11.85
C GLU A 120 2.77 -37.80 13.34
N SER A 121 1.55 -38.13 13.77
CA SER A 121 1.14 -38.24 15.16
C SER A 121 1.88 -39.42 15.80
N TYR A 122 2.65 -39.13 16.86
CA TYR A 122 3.07 -40.00 17.97
C TYR A 122 3.39 -41.48 17.68
N GLU A 123 4.67 -41.80 17.50
CA GLU A 123 5.22 -43.06 18.02
C GLU A 123 5.74 -42.82 19.44
N GLN A 124 4.95 -43.19 20.45
CA GLN A 124 5.45 -43.80 21.68
C GLN A 124 4.36 -44.75 22.18
N ASP A 125 4.34 -45.95 21.61
CA ASP A 125 3.76 -47.12 22.28
C ASP A 125 4.86 -47.81 23.09
N GLY A 126 4.46 -48.41 24.21
CA GLY A 126 5.29 -48.75 25.38
C GLY A 126 6.35 -49.84 25.25
#